data_AF-A0A9X3SSY2-F1
#
_entry.id   AF-A0A9X3SSY2-F1
#
_cell.length_a   1.000
_cell.length_b   1.000
_cell.length_c   1.000
_cell.angle_alpha   90.00
_cell.angle_beta   90.00
_cell.angle_gamma   90.00
#
_symmetry.space_group_name_H-M   'P 1'
#
loop_
_entity.id
_entity.type
_entity.pdbx_description
1 polymer ?
#
loop_
_entity_poly.entity_id
_entity_poly.type
_entity_poly.pdbx_seq_one_letter_code
_entity_poly.pdbx_strand_id
1 'polypeptide(L)'
;MSKPAGGPLADPPMWDAMIADPAMPLEPEVASMVTDDQRRWTRTWIYPVLRPVSRVLALVIVALKRLTPVRWTAHRLMDRLCLWFLRRFVSPLAVELLIRHFVIETNLLNFIVRNTATGIEPVALRPVNLAGLGDRAVIEHDINVYEVLAALDMTPARPLAELDFEGLDMPPLDPEPHRFRLMRLDIQTALCLMNLPFAACLTPDEYRRAVHSMRFDDSILAILADLTGDPTFLRWQNGDLSIRADSNTDVPHAVYRHAVVCEYAHAHLARLAKRM
;
A
#
# COMPACT_ATOMS: atom_id res chain seq x y z
N MET A 1 -39.06 -11.85 -23.85
CA MET A 1 -38.59 -10.44 -23.80
C MET A 1 -37.29 -10.36 -24.56
N SER A 2 -37.27 -9.50 -25.58
CA SER A 2 -36.21 -9.41 -26.58
C SER A 2 -34.94 -8.83 -25.97
N LYS A 3 -33.79 -9.49 -26.20
CA LYS A 3 -32.45 -8.94 -25.94
C LYS A 3 -32.28 -7.76 -26.91
N PRO A 4 -32.06 -6.52 -26.46
CA PRO A 4 -31.83 -5.43 -27.40
C PRO A 4 -30.57 -5.75 -28.19
N ALA A 5 -30.70 -5.63 -29.52
CA ALA A 5 -29.64 -5.82 -30.48
C ALA A 5 -28.42 -4.98 -30.10
N GLY A 6 -27.24 -5.58 -30.24
CA GLY A 6 -25.97 -4.90 -30.01
C GLY A 6 -25.91 -3.63 -30.84
N GLY A 7 -25.91 -2.49 -30.13
CA GLY A 7 -25.39 -1.25 -30.70
C GLY A 7 -23.93 -1.45 -31.09
N PRO A 8 -23.36 -0.54 -31.91
CA PRO A 8 -21.93 -0.57 -32.21
C PRO A 8 -21.17 -0.74 -30.89
N LEU A 9 -20.15 -1.60 -30.87
CA LEU A 9 -19.18 -1.68 -29.77
C LEU A 9 -18.66 -0.26 -29.56
N ALA A 10 -19.29 0.48 -28.65
CA ALA A 10 -18.85 1.80 -28.26
C ALA A 10 -17.48 1.55 -27.67
N ASP A 11 -16.42 2.02 -28.33
CA ASP A 11 -15.06 1.93 -27.83
C ASP A 11 -15.04 2.69 -26.49
N PRO A 12 -15.17 1.98 -25.36
CA PRO A 12 -15.34 2.66 -24.10
C PRO A 12 -14.00 3.33 -23.79
N PRO A 13 -13.99 4.60 -23.34
CA PRO A 13 -12.75 5.22 -22.92
C PRO A 13 -12.06 4.30 -21.92
N MET A 14 -10.75 4.07 -22.06
CA MET A 14 -9.97 3.12 -21.24
C MET A 14 -10.30 3.22 -19.74
N TRP A 15 -10.47 4.44 -19.23
CA TRP A 15 -10.78 4.72 -17.84
C TRP A 15 -12.19 4.26 -17.41
N ASP A 16 -13.18 4.42 -18.30
CA ASP A 16 -14.55 4.01 -18.04
C ASP A 16 -14.65 2.49 -18.00
N ALA A 17 -13.90 1.81 -18.88
CA ALA A 17 -13.80 0.35 -18.87
C ALA A 17 -13.13 -0.18 -17.59
N MET A 18 -12.10 0.51 -17.08
CA MET A 18 -11.41 0.14 -15.85
C MET A 18 -12.30 0.31 -14.61
N ILE A 19 -13.05 1.42 -14.51
CA ILE A 19 -13.98 1.66 -13.40
C ILE A 19 -15.17 0.68 -13.46
N ALA A 20 -15.64 0.36 -14.66
CA ALA A 20 -16.77 -0.55 -14.86
C ALA A 20 -16.41 -2.04 -14.77
N ASP A 21 -15.15 -2.40 -14.50
CA ASP A 21 -14.71 -3.80 -14.41
C ASP A 21 -15.42 -4.52 -13.25
N PRO A 22 -16.34 -5.46 -13.52
CA PRO A 22 -17.08 -6.17 -12.47
C PRO A 22 -16.19 -7.16 -11.69
N ALA A 23 -15.01 -7.49 -12.20
CA ALA A 23 -14.04 -8.33 -11.50
C ALA A 23 -13.20 -7.54 -10.48
N MET A 24 -13.20 -6.21 -10.54
CA MET A 24 -12.48 -5.37 -9.60
C MET A 24 -13.18 -5.37 -8.23
N PRO A 25 -12.50 -5.74 -7.14
CA PRO A 25 -13.12 -5.86 -5.83
C PRO A 25 -13.37 -4.53 -5.11
N LEU A 26 -12.99 -3.40 -5.72
CA LEU A 26 -13.06 -2.06 -5.14
C LEU A 26 -14.48 -1.49 -5.12
N GLU A 27 -14.74 -0.64 -4.13
CA GLU A 27 -15.93 0.21 -4.15
C GLU A 27 -15.81 1.28 -5.25
N PRO A 28 -16.92 1.68 -5.90
CA PRO A 28 -16.88 2.61 -7.03
C PRO A 28 -16.20 3.95 -6.73
N GLU A 29 -16.34 4.45 -5.50
CA GLU A 29 -15.70 5.69 -5.06
C GLU A 29 -14.17 5.55 -5.05
N VAL A 30 -13.64 4.46 -4.47
CA VAL A 30 -12.20 4.18 -4.42
C VAL A 30 -11.65 3.94 -5.82
N ALA A 31 -12.38 3.21 -6.67
CA ALA A 31 -12.02 3.01 -8.07
C ALA A 31 -11.91 4.34 -8.83
N SER A 32 -12.84 5.28 -8.60
CA SER A 32 -12.77 6.63 -9.17
C SER A 32 -11.56 7.39 -8.64
N MET A 33 -11.29 7.35 -7.33
CA MET A 33 -10.13 8.03 -6.72
C MET A 33 -8.81 7.54 -7.32
N VAL A 34 -8.62 6.22 -7.42
CA VAL A 34 -7.43 5.64 -8.04
C VAL A 34 -7.34 6.08 -9.51
N THR A 35 -8.43 5.97 -10.26
CA THR A 35 -8.48 6.36 -11.68
C THR A 35 -8.15 7.84 -11.89
N ASP A 36 -8.71 8.73 -11.08
CA ASP A 36 -8.47 10.16 -11.17
C ASP A 36 -7.03 10.54 -10.84
N ASP A 37 -6.38 9.82 -9.91
CA ASP A 37 -4.95 9.97 -9.68
C ASP A 37 -4.12 9.49 -10.89
N GLN A 38 -4.52 8.37 -11.50
CA GLN A 38 -3.86 7.85 -12.72
C GLN A 38 -4.05 8.76 -13.95
N ARG A 39 -5.08 9.60 -13.98
CA ARG A 39 -5.33 10.54 -15.10
C ARG A 39 -4.51 11.83 -15.02
N ARG A 40 -3.76 12.05 -13.94
CA ARG A 40 -2.97 13.27 -13.76
C ARG A 40 -1.86 13.41 -14.80
N TRP A 41 -1.66 14.63 -15.28
CA TRP A 41 -0.61 14.96 -16.25
C TRP A 41 0.81 14.63 -15.74
N THR A 42 1.03 14.67 -14.42
CA THR A 42 2.31 14.32 -13.79
C THR A 42 2.67 12.87 -14.06
N ARG A 43 1.68 11.97 -14.08
CA ARG A 43 1.87 10.57 -14.45
C ARG A 43 2.20 10.43 -15.94
N THR A 44 1.54 11.19 -16.80
CA THR A 44 1.77 11.08 -18.25
C THR A 44 3.16 11.58 -18.65
N TRP A 45 3.62 12.68 -18.03
CA TRP A 45 4.81 13.39 -18.49
C TRP A 45 6.02 13.28 -17.55
N ILE A 46 5.82 13.29 -16.23
CA ILE A 46 6.91 13.31 -15.24
C ILE A 46 7.32 11.87 -14.88
N TYR A 47 6.36 11.00 -14.57
CA TYR A 47 6.63 9.63 -14.13
C TYR A 47 7.55 8.83 -15.06
N PRO A 48 7.38 8.82 -16.40
CA PRO A 48 8.22 8.00 -17.29
C PRO A 48 9.69 8.39 -17.25
N VAL A 49 9.97 9.68 -17.03
CA VAL A 49 11.34 10.20 -16.90
C VAL A 49 11.86 10.01 -15.48
N LEU A 50 11.01 10.26 -14.47
CA LEU A 50 11.43 10.25 -13.08
C LEU A 50 11.63 8.83 -12.53
N ARG A 51 10.93 7.83 -13.07
CA ARG A 51 11.07 6.43 -12.69
C ARG A 51 12.51 5.88 -12.88
N PRO A 52 13.13 5.95 -14.08
CA PRO A 52 14.52 5.51 -14.23
C PRO A 52 15.51 6.39 -13.45
N VAL A 53 15.27 7.71 -13.40
CA VAL A 53 16.12 8.66 -12.66
C VAL A 53 16.15 8.31 -11.16
N SER A 54 14.99 8.20 -10.53
CA SER A 54 14.87 7.84 -9.11
C SER A 54 15.53 6.50 -8.79
N ARG A 55 15.41 5.50 -9.68
CA ARG A 55 16.08 4.21 -9.53
C ARG A 55 17.60 4.33 -9.55
N VAL A 56 18.15 5.08 -10.50
CA VAL A 56 19.60 5.31 -10.58
C VAL A 56 20.09 6.07 -9.36
N LEU A 57 19.38 7.12 -8.93
CA LEU A 57 19.74 7.88 -7.72
C LEU A 57 19.70 7.00 -6.46
N ALA A 58 18.65 6.21 -6.27
CA ALA A 58 18.55 5.30 -5.13
C ALA A 58 19.70 4.28 -5.14
N LEU A 59 20.03 3.71 -6.29
CA LEU A 59 21.17 2.80 -6.44
C LEU A 59 22.50 3.49 -6.08
N VAL A 60 22.73 4.71 -6.58
CA VAL A 60 23.94 5.49 -6.27
C VAL A 60 24.03 5.81 -4.78
N ILE A 61 22.92 6.20 -4.14
CA ILE A 61 22.87 6.47 -2.70
C ILE A 61 23.21 5.20 -1.92
N VAL A 62 22.57 4.07 -2.23
CA VAL A 62 22.83 2.79 -1.54
C VAL A 62 24.26 2.32 -1.78
N ALA A 63 24.79 2.46 -3.00
CA ALA A 63 26.17 2.11 -3.32
C ALA A 63 27.16 2.97 -2.52
N LEU A 64 26.95 4.30 -2.47
CA LEU A 64 27.78 5.21 -1.69
C LEU A 64 27.74 4.86 -0.20
N LYS A 65 26.54 4.62 0.36
CA LYS A 65 26.39 4.21 1.76
C LYS A 65 27.05 2.87 2.08
N ARG A 66 27.14 1.97 1.09
CA ARG A 66 27.84 0.67 1.25
C ARG A 66 29.36 0.82 1.21
N LEU A 67 29.88 1.81 0.49
CA LEU A 67 31.30 2.13 0.45
C LEU A 67 31.77 2.90 1.69
N THR A 68 30.89 3.68 2.31
CA THR A 68 31.19 4.37 3.57
C THR A 68 31.08 3.42 4.77
N PRO A 69 32.11 3.27 5.62
CA PRO A 69 32.07 2.37 6.78
C PRO A 69 31.18 2.89 7.93
N VAL A 70 30.71 4.14 7.83
CA VAL A 70 29.93 4.82 8.86
C VAL A 70 28.45 4.55 8.66
N ARG A 71 27.85 3.81 9.59
CA ARG A 71 26.40 3.51 9.61
C ARG A 71 25.66 4.60 10.38
N TRP A 72 25.06 5.54 9.67
CA TRP A 72 24.19 6.55 10.27
C TRP A 72 22.72 6.33 9.88
N THR A 73 21.84 6.52 10.86
CA THR A 73 20.39 6.57 10.68
C THR A 73 19.87 7.94 11.10
N ALA A 74 18.91 8.46 10.33
CA ALA A 74 18.33 9.77 10.59
C ALA A 74 16.80 9.73 10.44
N HIS A 75 16.14 8.86 11.22
CA HIS A 75 14.68 8.65 11.14
C HIS A 75 13.89 9.96 11.28
N ARG A 76 14.23 10.82 12.26
CA ARG A 76 13.58 12.13 12.43
C ARG A 76 13.78 13.07 11.25
N LEU A 77 14.88 12.95 10.51
CA LEU A 77 15.12 13.76 9.31
C LEU A 77 14.30 13.21 8.14
N MET A 78 14.28 11.88 7.99
CA MET A 78 13.47 11.18 7.00
C MET A 78 12.00 11.56 7.12
N ASP A 79 11.41 11.44 8.30
CA ASP A 79 9.99 11.76 8.54
C ASP A 79 9.70 13.23 8.23
N ARG A 80 10.56 14.14 8.69
CA ARG A 80 10.39 15.58 8.42
C ARG A 80 10.47 15.90 6.92
N LEU A 81 11.42 15.32 6.19
CA LEU A 81 11.55 15.51 4.75
C LEU A 81 10.37 14.91 4.00
N CYS A 82 9.93 13.72 4.39
CA CYS A 82 8.78 13.03 3.82
C CYS A 82 7.49 13.85 4.02
N LEU A 83 7.18 14.24 5.26
CA LEU A 83 6.00 15.04 5.58
C LEU A 83 6.04 16.42 4.90
N TRP A 84 7.21 17.07 4.87
CA TRP A 84 7.38 18.32 4.15
C TRP A 84 7.10 18.15 2.65
N PHE A 85 7.62 17.08 2.03
CA PHE A 85 7.40 16.76 0.63
C PHE A 85 5.92 16.49 0.33
N LEU A 86 5.27 15.65 1.13
CA LEU A 86 3.84 15.33 1.01
C LEU A 86 2.97 16.59 1.09
N ARG A 87 3.24 17.47 2.05
CA ARG A 87 2.49 18.74 2.22
C ARG A 87 2.71 19.74 1.09
N ARG A 88 3.87 19.69 0.41
CA ARG A 88 4.27 20.74 -0.54
C ARG A 88 4.15 20.35 -2.00
N PHE A 89 4.28 19.08 -2.37
CA PHE A 89 4.38 18.65 -3.77
C PHE A 89 3.36 17.59 -4.20
N VAL A 90 2.82 16.80 -3.26
CA VAL A 90 1.91 15.69 -3.60
C VAL A 90 0.49 16.22 -3.72
N SER A 91 -0.38 15.62 -4.53
CA SER A 91 -1.79 16.03 -4.60
C SER A 91 -2.57 15.60 -3.34
N PRO A 92 -3.65 16.30 -2.93
CA PRO A 92 -4.49 15.85 -1.82
C PRO A 92 -5.04 14.43 -2.03
N LEU A 93 -5.47 14.12 -3.25
CA LEU A 93 -5.94 12.78 -3.62
C LEU A 93 -4.87 11.70 -3.42
N ALA A 94 -3.64 11.94 -3.87
CA ALA A 94 -2.53 11.00 -3.65
C ALA A 94 -2.14 10.88 -2.17
N VAL A 95 -2.26 11.96 -1.39
CA VAL A 95 -2.08 11.91 0.08
C VAL A 95 -3.17 11.07 0.74
N GLU A 96 -4.42 11.19 0.28
CA GLU A 96 -5.53 10.40 0.79
C GLU A 96 -5.33 8.91 0.53
N LEU A 97 -4.97 8.54 -0.71
CA LEU A 97 -4.61 7.16 -1.08
C LEU A 97 -3.43 6.63 -0.24
N LEU A 98 -2.43 7.47 0.02
CA LEU A 98 -1.30 7.11 0.87
C LEU A 98 -1.73 6.84 2.32
N ILE A 99 -2.45 7.76 2.96
CA ILE A 99 -2.93 7.58 4.35
C ILE A 99 -3.85 6.36 4.44
N ARG A 100 -4.72 6.20 3.43
CA ARG A 100 -5.67 5.09 3.32
C ARG A 100 -4.98 3.74 3.39
N HIS A 101 -3.87 3.59 2.69
CA HIS A 101 -3.09 2.37 2.67
C HIS A 101 -2.64 1.92 4.07
N PHE A 102 -2.12 2.84 4.91
CA PHE A 102 -1.70 2.51 6.29
C PHE A 102 -2.85 1.95 7.14
N VAL A 103 -4.03 2.58 7.04
CA VAL A 103 -5.21 2.13 7.78
C VAL A 103 -5.64 0.75 7.28
N ILE A 104 -5.69 0.55 5.97
CA ILE A 104 -6.15 -0.70 5.37
C ILE A 104 -5.22 -1.87 5.69
N GLU A 105 -3.90 -1.67 5.57
CA GLU A 105 -2.96 -2.71 5.93
C GLU A 105 -3.10 -3.07 7.42
N THR A 106 -3.21 -2.07 8.29
CA THR A 106 -3.46 -2.27 9.72
C THR A 106 -4.74 -3.05 9.98
N ASN A 107 -5.83 -2.75 9.27
CA ASN A 107 -7.10 -3.48 9.38
C ASN A 107 -6.94 -4.96 8.96
N LEU A 108 -6.20 -5.23 7.88
CA LEU A 108 -5.91 -6.60 7.43
C LEU A 108 -5.07 -7.38 8.44
N LEU A 109 -4.01 -6.79 8.98
CA LEU A 109 -3.18 -7.40 10.00
C LEU A 109 -3.98 -7.68 11.28
N ASN A 110 -4.82 -6.72 11.71
CA ASN A 110 -5.66 -6.88 12.89
C ASN A 110 -6.73 -7.97 12.69
N PHE A 111 -7.30 -8.10 11.50
CA PHE A 111 -8.19 -9.20 11.19
C PHE A 111 -7.47 -10.55 11.36
N ILE A 112 -6.24 -10.69 10.85
CA ILE A 112 -5.45 -11.91 11.01
C ILE A 112 -5.19 -12.19 12.50
N VAL A 113 -4.72 -11.20 13.26
CA VAL A 113 -4.41 -11.33 14.69
C VAL A 113 -5.63 -11.78 15.51
N ARG A 114 -6.81 -11.21 15.25
CA ARG A 114 -8.04 -11.54 15.99
C ARG A 114 -8.58 -12.95 15.72
N ASN A 115 -8.24 -13.52 14.56
CA ASN A 115 -8.76 -14.80 14.08
C ASN A 115 -7.75 -15.96 14.16
N THR A 116 -6.52 -15.69 14.59
CA THR A 116 -5.45 -16.68 14.78
C THR A 116 -5.03 -16.76 16.23
N ALA A 117 -4.50 -17.92 16.65
CA ALA A 117 -4.01 -18.11 18.01
C ALA A 117 -2.66 -17.42 18.21
N THR A 118 -2.67 -16.09 18.34
CA THR A 118 -1.45 -15.29 18.52
C THR A 118 -1.46 -14.53 19.84
N GLY A 119 -0.28 -14.36 20.44
CA GLY A 119 -0.09 -13.62 21.69
C GLY A 119 0.29 -12.15 21.49
N ILE A 120 0.10 -11.61 20.28
CA ILE A 120 0.46 -10.23 19.96
C ILE A 120 -0.76 -9.32 20.07
N GLU A 121 -0.52 -8.09 20.53
CA GLU A 121 -1.55 -7.07 20.59
C GLU A 121 -1.90 -6.54 19.19
N PRO A 122 -3.15 -6.10 18.95
CA PRO A 122 -3.53 -5.47 17.70
C PRO A 122 -2.66 -4.25 17.37
N VAL A 123 -2.33 -4.11 16.10
CA VAL A 123 -1.58 -2.99 15.53
C VAL A 123 -2.39 -1.70 15.63
N ALA A 124 -1.78 -0.64 16.18
CA ALA A 124 -2.45 0.64 16.47
C ALA A 124 -2.29 1.71 15.36
N LEU A 125 -1.59 1.41 14.27
CA LEU A 125 -1.18 2.38 13.26
C LEU A 125 -2.32 2.78 12.30
N ARG A 126 -3.29 3.57 12.80
CA ARG A 126 -4.43 4.08 12.01
C ARG A 126 -4.39 5.61 11.86
N PRO A 127 -3.49 6.17 11.03
CA PRO A 127 -3.39 7.61 10.82
C PRO A 127 -4.62 8.14 10.06
N VAL A 128 -5.13 9.31 10.49
CA VAL A 128 -6.26 10.00 9.80
C VAL A 128 -5.81 11.23 9.01
N ASN A 129 -4.56 11.66 9.17
CA ASN A 129 -3.98 12.82 8.50
C ASN A 129 -2.44 12.69 8.42
N LEU A 130 -1.80 13.63 7.72
CA LEU A 130 -0.34 13.66 7.59
C LEU A 130 0.41 13.87 8.91
N ALA A 131 -0.21 14.48 9.93
CA ALA A 131 0.44 14.62 11.24
C ALA A 131 0.53 13.27 11.96
N GLY A 132 -0.45 12.38 11.76
CA GLY A 132 -0.45 11.00 12.27
C GLY A 132 0.58 10.08 11.60
N LEU A 133 1.18 10.49 10.47
CA LEU A 133 2.31 9.80 9.84
C LEU A 133 3.68 10.25 10.39
N GLY A 134 3.69 11.17 11.36
CA GLY A 134 4.91 11.56 12.06
C GLY A 134 5.44 10.45 12.98
N ASP A 135 6.69 10.58 13.42
CA ASP A 135 7.33 9.72 14.41
C ASP A 135 7.39 8.23 14.05
N ARG A 136 8.15 7.90 12.99
CA ARG A 136 8.49 6.53 12.58
C ARG A 136 7.33 5.67 12.04
N ALA A 137 6.16 6.23 11.80
CA ALA A 137 4.98 5.52 11.25
C ALA A 137 5.32 4.62 10.04
N VAL A 138 6.16 5.08 9.11
CA VAL A 138 6.53 4.29 7.94
C VAL A 138 7.38 3.06 8.30
N ILE A 139 8.26 3.20 9.30
CA ILE A 139 9.10 2.09 9.75
C ILE A 139 8.26 1.12 10.59
N GLU A 140 7.36 1.65 11.41
CA GLU A 140 6.41 0.87 12.20
C GLU A 140 5.50 0.03 11.32
N HIS A 141 4.94 0.61 10.26
CA HIS A 141 4.18 -0.10 9.21
C HIS A 141 4.93 -1.35 8.72
N ASP A 142 6.17 -1.17 8.26
CA ASP A 142 6.97 -2.28 7.77
C ASP A 142 7.24 -3.34 8.86
N ILE A 143 7.55 -2.91 10.09
CA ILE A 143 7.83 -3.81 11.21
C ILE A 143 6.60 -4.62 11.62
N ASN A 144 5.42 -4.01 11.65
CA ASN A 144 4.17 -4.65 12.05
C ASN A 144 3.87 -5.89 11.21
N VAL A 145 4.11 -5.83 9.90
CA VAL A 145 3.97 -6.98 9.00
C VAL A 145 4.87 -8.14 9.43
N TYR A 146 6.14 -7.86 9.74
CA TYR A 146 7.08 -8.90 10.21
C TYR A 146 6.67 -9.47 11.57
N GLU A 147 6.26 -8.61 12.52
CA GLU A 147 5.87 -9.04 13.86
C GLU A 147 4.65 -9.95 13.83
N VAL A 148 3.62 -9.59 13.04
CA VAL A 148 2.45 -10.44 12.85
C VAL A 148 2.87 -11.77 12.25
N LEU A 149 3.56 -11.78 11.12
CA LEU A 149 3.92 -13.03 10.43
C LEU A 149 4.84 -13.93 11.25
N ALA A 150 5.73 -13.36 12.05
CA ALA A 150 6.61 -14.13 12.93
C ALA A 150 5.88 -14.73 14.14
N ALA A 151 4.80 -14.08 14.60
CA ALA A 151 4.00 -14.53 15.73
C ALA A 151 2.85 -15.47 15.35
N LEU A 152 2.55 -15.62 14.07
CA LEU A 152 1.43 -16.44 13.60
C LEU A 152 1.63 -17.92 13.91
N ASP A 153 0.69 -18.46 14.69
CA ASP A 153 0.34 -19.86 14.68
C ASP A 153 -0.90 -20.02 13.79
N MET A 154 -0.77 -20.80 12.71
CA MET A 154 -1.87 -21.05 11.76
C MET A 154 -2.98 -21.93 12.35
N THR A 155 -2.87 -22.31 13.62
CA THR A 155 -3.97 -22.90 14.37
C THR A 155 -5.13 -21.88 14.45
N PRO A 156 -6.30 -22.18 13.84
CA PRO A 156 -7.44 -21.28 13.88
C PRO A 156 -7.89 -21.07 15.34
N ALA A 157 -7.99 -19.81 15.77
CA ALA A 157 -8.52 -19.52 17.10
C ALA A 157 -10.05 -19.70 17.16
N ARG A 158 -10.72 -19.62 16.00
CA ARG A 158 -12.18 -19.65 15.87
C ARG A 158 -12.60 -20.46 14.65
N PRO A 159 -13.79 -21.10 14.66
CA PRO A 159 -14.40 -21.65 13.47
C PRO A 159 -14.68 -20.58 12.42
N LEU A 160 -14.71 -20.96 11.13
CA LEU A 160 -15.04 -20.06 10.02
C LEU A 160 -16.36 -19.28 10.21
N ALA A 161 -17.34 -19.87 10.90
CA ALA A 161 -18.64 -19.26 11.16
C ALA A 161 -18.59 -18.15 12.24
N GLU A 162 -17.50 -18.03 12.97
CA GLU A 162 -17.35 -17.12 14.12
C GLU A 162 -16.16 -16.15 13.93
N LEU A 163 -15.78 -15.91 12.67
CA LEU A 163 -14.74 -14.95 12.34
C LEU A 163 -15.09 -13.56 12.86
N ASP A 164 -14.12 -12.90 13.46
CA ASP A 164 -14.22 -11.54 13.98
C ASP A 164 -13.84 -10.54 12.87
N PHE A 165 -14.84 -9.82 12.36
CA PHE A 165 -14.70 -8.79 11.33
C PHE A 165 -14.69 -7.35 11.92
N GLU A 166 -14.56 -7.20 13.23
CA GLU A 166 -14.48 -5.87 13.84
C GLU A 166 -13.20 -5.13 13.40
N GLY A 167 -13.32 -3.80 13.27
CA GLY A 167 -12.17 -2.93 12.94
C GLY A 167 -11.83 -2.84 11.45
N LEU A 168 -12.70 -3.33 10.56
CA LEU A 168 -12.60 -3.11 9.10
C LEU A 168 -13.13 -1.74 8.65
N ASP A 169 -13.43 -0.84 9.58
CA ASP A 169 -13.92 0.49 9.29
C ASP A 169 -12.82 1.38 8.71
N MET A 170 -13.26 2.34 7.88
CA MET A 170 -12.41 3.38 7.33
C MET A 170 -12.73 4.70 8.03
N PRO A 171 -11.83 5.25 8.86
CA PRO A 171 -12.04 6.54 9.49
C PRO A 171 -12.02 7.64 8.43
N PRO A 172 -12.70 8.78 8.68
CA PRO A 172 -12.63 9.93 7.78
C PRO A 172 -11.18 10.42 7.70
N LEU A 173 -10.67 10.54 6.47
CA LEU A 173 -9.31 10.98 6.21
C LEU A 173 -9.29 12.49 5.90
N ASP A 174 -8.31 13.19 6.46
CA ASP A 174 -8.01 14.57 6.12
C ASP A 174 -6.68 14.63 5.34
N PRO A 175 -6.73 14.75 4.00
CA PRO A 175 -5.52 14.90 3.19
C PRO A 175 -4.91 16.31 3.27
N GLU A 176 -5.38 17.18 4.17
CA GLU A 176 -5.02 18.60 4.28
C GLU A 176 -5.26 19.35 2.94
N PRO A 177 -6.49 19.36 2.38
CA PRO A 177 -6.77 19.91 1.05
C PRO A 177 -6.60 21.44 0.99
N HIS A 178 -6.75 22.13 2.13
CA HIS A 178 -6.62 23.58 2.24
C HIS A 178 -5.17 24.08 2.20
N ARG A 179 -4.17 23.19 2.31
CA ARG A 179 -2.76 23.61 2.30
C ARG A 179 -2.29 23.97 0.89
N PHE A 180 -1.44 25.00 0.84
CA PHE A 180 -0.81 25.43 -0.40
C PHE A 180 0.29 24.45 -0.85
N ARG A 181 0.17 23.95 -2.08
CA ARG A 181 1.12 23.01 -2.71
C ARG A 181 1.75 23.64 -3.94
N LEU A 182 3.08 23.53 -4.08
CA LEU A 182 3.85 24.00 -5.23
C LEU A 182 3.51 23.20 -6.48
N MET A 183 3.33 21.89 -6.29
CA MET A 183 2.95 20.95 -7.32
C MET A 183 1.87 20.00 -6.78
N ARG A 184 1.24 19.25 -7.67
CA ARG A 184 0.20 18.27 -7.34
C ARG A 184 0.53 16.94 -8.02
N LEU A 185 1.60 16.31 -7.56
CA LEU A 185 2.07 15.02 -8.05
C LEU A 185 1.04 13.90 -7.77
N ASP A 186 0.91 12.98 -8.71
CA ASP A 186 0.24 11.69 -8.52
C ASP A 186 1.05 10.79 -7.58
N ILE A 187 0.41 9.73 -7.08
CA ILE A 187 1.00 8.85 -6.07
C ILE A 187 2.27 8.16 -6.59
N GLN A 188 2.31 7.70 -7.85
CA GLN A 188 3.47 6.97 -8.37
C GLN A 188 4.68 7.88 -8.57
N THR A 189 4.45 9.08 -9.13
CA THR A 189 5.51 10.09 -9.23
C THR A 189 6.00 10.53 -7.85
N ALA A 190 5.09 10.66 -6.88
CA ALA A 190 5.45 10.97 -5.49
C ALA A 190 6.31 9.88 -4.87
N LEU A 191 5.95 8.60 -5.03
CA LEU A 191 6.70 7.45 -4.52
C LEU A 191 8.14 7.39 -5.07
N CYS A 192 8.34 7.72 -6.36
CA CYS A 192 9.68 7.83 -6.94
C CYS A 192 10.58 8.82 -6.18
N LEU A 193 10.05 9.97 -5.79
CA LEU A 193 10.81 11.00 -5.07
C LEU A 193 10.93 10.70 -3.58
N MET A 194 9.87 10.18 -2.97
CA MET A 194 9.85 9.80 -1.55
C MET A 194 10.90 8.73 -1.25
N ASN A 195 11.13 7.80 -2.18
CA ASN A 195 12.13 6.74 -2.02
C ASN A 195 13.56 7.27 -1.78
N LEU A 196 13.89 8.48 -2.24
CA LEU A 196 15.23 9.05 -2.12
C LEU A 196 15.61 9.37 -0.65
N PRO A 197 14.79 10.09 0.13
CA PRO A 197 14.96 10.20 1.58
C PRO A 197 15.09 8.86 2.31
N PHE A 198 14.32 7.84 1.93
CA PHE A 198 14.41 6.50 2.55
C PHE A 198 15.78 5.87 2.30
N ALA A 199 16.22 5.82 1.04
CA ALA A 199 17.54 5.30 0.68
C ALA A 199 18.68 6.08 1.36
N ALA A 200 18.54 7.40 1.52
CA ALA A 200 19.57 8.26 2.11
C ALA A 200 19.62 8.19 3.64
N CYS A 201 18.47 8.11 4.32
CA CYS A 201 18.38 8.27 5.78
C CYS A 201 18.35 6.95 6.55
N LEU A 202 17.93 5.84 5.94
CA LEU A 202 17.91 4.51 6.56
C LEU A 202 19.24 3.77 6.39
N THR A 203 19.57 2.85 7.30
CA THR A 203 20.66 1.91 7.04
C THR A 203 20.32 1.01 5.84
N PRO A 204 21.34 0.45 5.15
CA PRO A 204 21.10 -0.53 4.08
C PRO A 204 20.24 -1.72 4.52
N ASP A 205 20.33 -2.14 5.78
CA ASP A 205 19.57 -3.28 6.32
C ASP A 205 18.11 -2.89 6.61
N GLU A 206 17.86 -1.70 7.16
CA GLU A 206 16.50 -1.16 7.33
C GLU A 206 15.82 -0.92 5.99
N TYR A 207 16.52 -0.32 5.02
CA TYR A 207 15.97 -0.10 3.68
C TYR A 207 15.65 -1.42 2.98
N ARG A 208 16.53 -2.44 3.10
CA ARG A 208 16.27 -3.77 2.53
C ARG A 208 15.06 -4.42 3.19
N ARG A 209 14.89 -4.27 4.50
CA ARG A 209 13.74 -4.80 5.25
C ARG A 209 12.43 -4.14 4.79
N ALA A 210 12.42 -2.82 4.67
CA ALA A 210 11.26 -2.08 4.15
C ALA A 210 10.90 -2.49 2.71
N VAL A 211 11.89 -2.71 1.84
CA VAL A 211 11.60 -3.20 0.48
C VAL A 211 11.09 -4.64 0.48
N HIS A 212 11.46 -5.43 1.48
CA HIS A 212 11.09 -6.83 1.57
C HIS A 212 9.73 -7.05 2.25
N SER A 213 9.25 -6.16 3.12
CA SER A 213 7.93 -6.29 3.77
C SER A 213 6.82 -6.50 2.74
N MET A 214 6.84 -5.73 1.64
CA MET A 214 5.90 -5.85 0.52
C MET A 214 5.86 -7.22 -0.17
N ARG A 215 6.86 -8.09 0.03
CA ARG A 215 6.83 -9.46 -0.52
C ARG A 215 5.94 -10.40 0.28
N PHE A 216 5.59 -10.00 1.49
CA PHE A 216 4.67 -10.78 2.31
C PHE A 216 3.21 -10.61 1.91
N ASP A 217 2.89 -9.76 0.93
CA ASP A 217 1.53 -9.65 0.37
C ASP A 217 0.98 -11.02 -0.03
N ASP A 218 1.78 -11.84 -0.71
CA ASP A 218 1.37 -13.16 -1.15
C ASP A 218 1.10 -14.09 0.05
N SER A 219 1.85 -13.94 1.14
CA SER A 219 1.64 -14.66 2.41
C SER A 219 0.38 -14.18 3.12
N ILE A 220 0.16 -12.86 3.23
CA ILE A 220 -1.04 -12.26 3.81
C ILE A 220 -2.28 -12.73 3.05
N LEU A 221 -2.25 -12.70 1.71
CA LEU A 221 -3.36 -13.18 0.87
C LEU A 221 -3.64 -14.67 1.07
N ALA A 222 -2.60 -15.49 1.23
CA ALA A 222 -2.77 -16.92 1.51
C ALA A 222 -3.41 -17.14 2.89
N ILE A 223 -2.95 -16.43 3.91
CA ILE A 223 -3.51 -16.48 5.26
C ILE A 223 -4.99 -16.04 5.24
N LEU A 224 -5.33 -14.97 4.54
CA LEU A 224 -6.71 -14.51 4.39
C LEU A 224 -7.57 -15.56 3.67
N ALA A 225 -7.06 -16.22 2.64
CA ALA A 225 -7.76 -17.30 1.94
C ALA A 225 -8.04 -18.48 2.89
N ASP A 226 -7.05 -18.88 3.68
CA ASP A 226 -7.17 -19.99 4.64
C ASP A 226 -8.15 -19.64 5.77
N LEU A 227 -8.05 -18.42 6.32
CA LEU A 227 -8.92 -17.95 7.41
C LEU A 227 -10.37 -17.75 6.99
N THR A 228 -10.62 -17.31 5.76
CA THR A 228 -12.00 -17.07 5.28
C THR A 228 -12.59 -18.26 4.53
N GLY A 229 -11.76 -19.21 4.11
CA GLY A 229 -12.15 -20.26 3.18
C GLY A 229 -12.46 -19.76 1.76
N ASP A 230 -12.13 -18.50 1.43
CA ASP A 230 -12.38 -17.89 0.12
C ASP A 230 -11.10 -17.89 -0.75
N PRO A 231 -11.03 -18.70 -1.83
CA PRO A 231 -9.86 -18.73 -2.70
C PRO A 231 -9.69 -17.47 -3.56
N THR A 232 -10.62 -16.51 -3.51
CA THR A 232 -10.56 -15.26 -4.28
C THR A 232 -9.31 -14.44 -3.94
N PHE A 233 -8.87 -14.44 -2.67
CA PHE A 233 -7.65 -13.74 -2.25
C PHE A 233 -6.39 -14.21 -3.00
N LEU A 234 -6.31 -15.50 -3.36
CA LEU A 234 -5.17 -16.07 -4.07
C LEU A 234 -5.03 -15.53 -5.50
N ARG A 235 -6.10 -14.98 -6.09
CA ARG A 235 -6.10 -14.42 -7.45
C ARG A 235 -5.27 -13.14 -7.58
N TRP A 236 -4.98 -12.48 -6.45
CA TRP A 236 -4.21 -11.24 -6.40
C TRP A 236 -2.75 -11.45 -6.00
N GLN A 237 -2.32 -12.70 -5.83
CA GLN A 237 -0.93 -13.02 -5.59
C GLN A 237 -0.07 -12.64 -6.80
N ASN A 238 1.15 -12.19 -6.51
CA ASN A 238 2.11 -11.74 -7.51
C ASN A 238 3.00 -12.88 -8.02
N GLY A 239 3.04 -14.01 -7.31
CA GLY A 239 3.97 -15.10 -7.57
C GLY A 239 5.38 -14.77 -7.10
N ASP A 240 5.53 -13.80 -6.19
CA ASP A 240 6.81 -13.39 -5.65
C ASP A 240 7.14 -14.28 -4.43
N LEU A 241 8.22 -15.05 -4.52
CA LEU A 241 8.64 -15.90 -3.41
C LEU A 241 9.18 -15.05 -2.25
N SER A 242 8.60 -15.23 -1.06
CA SER A 242 8.97 -14.52 0.17
C SER A 242 10.43 -14.74 0.60
N ILE A 243 11.08 -15.82 0.14
CA ILE A 243 12.48 -16.13 0.46
C ILE A 243 13.50 -15.27 -0.33
N ARG A 244 13.07 -14.62 -1.41
CA ARG A 244 13.99 -13.94 -2.32
C ARG A 244 14.36 -12.54 -1.80
N ALA A 245 15.58 -12.39 -1.31
CA ALA A 245 16.10 -11.13 -0.73
C ALA A 245 16.76 -10.19 -1.76
N ASP A 246 16.10 -9.93 -2.89
CA ASP A 246 16.66 -9.08 -3.96
C ASP A 246 16.53 -7.59 -3.63
N SER A 247 17.63 -6.85 -3.81
CA SER A 247 17.71 -5.41 -3.50
C SER A 247 17.47 -4.49 -4.70
N ASN A 248 17.28 -5.05 -5.91
CA ASN A 248 17.26 -4.30 -7.18
C ASN A 248 15.86 -4.19 -7.83
N THR A 249 14.79 -4.36 -7.04
CA THR A 249 13.41 -4.23 -7.53
C THR A 249 13.05 -2.77 -7.77
N ASP A 250 12.08 -2.54 -8.66
CA ASP A 250 11.45 -1.23 -8.83
C ASP A 250 10.57 -0.90 -7.61
N VAL A 251 11.18 -0.26 -6.61
CA VAL A 251 10.53 0.01 -5.31
C VAL A 251 9.26 0.85 -5.46
N PRO A 252 9.22 1.99 -6.19
CA PRO A 252 7.99 2.76 -6.36
C PRO A 252 6.84 1.95 -6.99
N HIS A 253 7.16 1.09 -7.96
CA HIS A 253 6.16 0.21 -8.56
C HIS A 253 5.67 -0.86 -7.59
N ALA A 254 6.58 -1.46 -6.82
CA ALA A 254 6.25 -2.46 -5.80
C ALA A 254 5.34 -1.87 -4.72
N VAL A 255 5.66 -0.68 -4.19
CA VAL A 255 4.85 0.02 -3.17
C VAL A 255 3.45 0.34 -3.69
N TYR A 256 3.35 0.85 -4.92
CA TYR A 256 2.03 1.13 -5.51
C TYR A 256 1.19 -0.14 -5.65
N ARG A 257 1.80 -1.23 -6.13
CA ARG A 257 1.11 -2.51 -6.30
C ARG A 257 0.67 -3.09 -4.95
N HIS A 258 1.55 -3.07 -3.96
CA HIS A 258 1.29 -3.49 -2.59
C HIS A 258 0.06 -2.77 -2.00
N ALA A 259 0.01 -1.43 -2.12
CA ALA A 259 -1.13 -0.64 -1.67
C ALA A 259 -2.44 -1.05 -2.36
N VAL A 260 -2.43 -1.26 -3.69
CA VAL A 260 -3.62 -1.69 -4.45
C VAL A 260 -4.07 -3.10 -4.07
N VAL A 261 -3.14 -4.04 -3.84
CA VAL A 261 -3.45 -5.41 -3.42
C VAL A 261 -4.07 -5.43 -2.03
N CYS A 262 -3.53 -4.65 -1.09
CA CYS A 262 -4.13 -4.49 0.24
C CYS A 262 -5.54 -3.91 0.16
N GLU A 263 -5.75 -2.92 -0.70
CA GLU A 263 -7.07 -2.34 -0.95
C GLU A 263 -8.07 -3.40 -1.49
N TYR A 264 -7.62 -4.25 -2.41
CA TYR A 264 -8.43 -5.32 -2.99
C TYR A 264 -8.84 -6.35 -1.92
N ALA A 265 -7.87 -6.79 -1.12
CA ALA A 265 -8.10 -7.72 -0.02
C ALA A 265 -9.08 -7.14 1.00
N HIS A 266 -8.87 -5.90 1.43
CA HIS A 266 -9.73 -5.25 2.42
C HIS A 266 -11.15 -5.01 1.90
N ALA A 267 -11.30 -4.52 0.67
CA ALA A 267 -12.63 -4.31 0.09
C ALA A 267 -13.40 -5.63 -0.11
N HIS A 268 -12.69 -6.73 -0.40
CA HIS A 268 -13.30 -8.05 -0.45
C HIS A 268 -13.68 -8.58 0.93
N LEU A 269 -12.80 -8.44 1.92
CA LEU A 269 -13.05 -8.83 3.30
C LEU A 269 -14.25 -8.08 3.90
N ALA A 270 -14.35 -6.77 3.68
CA ALA A 270 -15.49 -5.97 4.09
C ALA A 270 -16.80 -6.39 3.40
N ARG A 271 -16.74 -6.91 2.16
CA ARG A 271 -17.91 -7.50 1.48
C ARG A 271 -18.31 -8.85 2.05
N LEU A 272 -17.35 -9.67 2.50
CA LEU A 272 -17.63 -10.92 3.20
C LEU A 272 -18.31 -10.63 4.55
N ALA A 273 -17.80 -9.66 5.31
CA ALA A 273 -18.39 -9.23 6.58
C ALA A 273 -19.86 -8.78 6.44
N LYS A 274 -20.24 -8.17 5.30
CA LYS A 274 -21.63 -7.76 5.02
C LYS A 274 -22.56 -8.92 4.63
N ARG A 275 -22.02 -10.11 4.34
CA ARG A 275 -22.76 -11.30 3.86
C ARG A 275 -22.98 -12.34 4.95
N MET A 276 -22.24 -12.27 6.05
CA MET A 276 -22.33 -13.14 7.22
C MET A 276 -23.19 -12.48 8.28
#